data_AF-A0AAU9RR27-F1
#
_entry.id   AF-A0AAU9RR27-F1
#
_cell.length_a   1.000
_cell.length_b   1.000
_cell.length_c   1.000
_cell.angle_alpha   90.00
_cell.angle_beta   90.00
_cell.angle_gamma   90.00
#
_symmetry.space_group_name_H-M   'P 1'
#
loop_
_entity.id
_entity.type
_entity.pdbx_description
1 polymer ?
#
loop_
_entity_poly.entity_id
_entity_poly.type
_entity_poly.pdbx_seq_one_letter_code
_entity_poly.pdbx_strand_id
1 'polypeptide(L)'
;MNDLSYNNFTWSPICKERKNINTYESSYSGNRLSLHINCGGPNVTIENSRGKFLYQGDNYGPTSSATNYHGKNWGFSNTGDFMDDSKTEDAYSVSSESVESSKYPELYRTARRSPLSLAYFAFCFENGSYNVKLHFAEIQFSDEEPYSRLAKRVFNIYVQGKLIWQDFSIREEANGTHKEVIKEVNTTVTDNTLEIRLYWTGKGTMLIPQRGNYGSLISAISVCPSSESKCGVI
;
A
#
# COMPACT_ATOMS: atom_id res chain seq x y z
N MET A 1 14.08 -13.92 17.34
CA MET A 1 13.66 -14.72 16.17
C MET A 1 13.74 -13.77 14.99
N ASN A 2 14.67 -13.97 14.05
CA ASN A 2 14.75 -13.12 12.85
C ASN A 2 13.67 -13.59 11.86
N ASP A 3 12.85 -12.67 11.39
CA ASP A 3 11.84 -12.93 10.38
C ASP A 3 12.52 -13.08 9.01
N LEU A 4 12.68 -14.32 8.54
CA LEU A 4 13.32 -14.64 7.25
C LEU A 4 12.52 -14.18 6.03
N SER A 5 11.26 -13.76 6.23
CA SER A 5 10.43 -13.19 5.15
C SER A 5 10.63 -11.69 4.98
N TYR A 6 11.22 -11.03 5.99
CA TYR A 6 11.54 -9.63 5.94
C TYR A 6 12.91 -9.45 5.30
N ASN A 7 12.90 -9.17 4.00
CA ASN A 7 14.10 -8.72 3.32
C ASN A 7 14.41 -7.28 3.77
N ASN A 8 15.31 -7.14 4.74
CA ASN A 8 15.85 -5.85 5.15
C ASN A 8 16.83 -5.35 4.08
N PHE A 9 16.31 -4.86 2.96
CA PHE A 9 17.14 -4.26 1.92
C PHE A 9 17.57 -2.87 2.39
N THR A 10 18.84 -2.76 2.78
CA THR A 10 19.49 -1.46 2.98
C THR A 10 19.73 -0.82 1.62
N TRP A 11 18.69 -0.20 1.05
CA TRP A 11 18.88 0.66 -0.10
C TRP A 11 19.52 1.95 0.38
N SER A 12 20.73 2.24 -0.08
CA SER A 12 21.34 3.56 0.13
C SER A 12 20.60 4.55 -0.77
N PRO A 13 19.78 5.46 -0.22
CA PRO A 13 19.09 6.41 -1.07
C PRO A 13 20.14 7.42 -1.53
N ILE A 14 20.53 7.37 -2.81
CA ILE A 14 21.43 8.38 -3.40
C ILE A 14 20.60 9.65 -3.65
N CYS A 15 20.24 10.33 -2.57
CA CYS A 15 19.60 11.63 -2.63
C CYS A 15 20.69 12.66 -2.89
N LYS A 16 20.91 13.01 -4.17
CA LYS A 16 21.84 14.09 -4.51
C LYS A 16 21.21 15.42 -4.10
N GLU A 17 21.52 15.90 -2.90
CA GLU A 17 21.25 17.29 -2.51
C GLU A 17 22.13 18.23 -3.35
N ARG A 18 21.51 19.12 -4.13
CA ARG A 18 22.20 20.32 -4.65
C ARG A 18 21.88 21.48 -3.72
N LYS A 19 22.83 21.87 -2.86
CA LYS A 19 22.72 22.96 -1.88
C LYS A 19 22.60 24.39 -2.46
N ASN A 20 22.34 24.57 -3.77
CA ASN A 20 22.36 25.88 -4.42
C ASN A 20 21.23 26.06 -5.47
N ILE A 21 19.95 26.09 -5.10
CA ILE A 21 18.89 26.45 -6.05
C ILE A 21 17.85 27.39 -5.41
N ASN A 22 17.66 28.54 -6.05
CA ASN A 22 16.70 29.59 -5.72
C ASN A 22 15.24 29.09 -5.78
N THR A 23 14.39 29.63 -4.91
CA THR A 23 13.01 29.20 -4.58
C THR A 23 11.93 29.48 -5.63
N TYR A 24 12.26 29.53 -6.92
CA TYR A 24 11.27 29.75 -7.97
C TYR A 24 11.60 28.81 -9.14
N GLU A 25 10.72 27.83 -9.39
CA GLU A 25 10.89 26.67 -10.28
C GLU A 25 11.85 25.58 -9.79
N SER A 26 11.32 24.50 -9.20
CA SER A 26 12.11 23.28 -8.96
C SER A 26 11.54 22.08 -9.72
N SER A 27 11.99 21.92 -10.97
CA SER A 27 11.99 20.63 -11.63
C SER A 27 13.26 19.87 -11.25
N TYR A 28 13.05 18.67 -10.68
CA TYR A 28 14.01 17.56 -10.57
C TYR A 28 15.21 17.71 -9.62
N SER A 29 15.10 17.03 -8.46
CA SER A 29 16.15 16.67 -7.47
C SER A 29 16.18 17.48 -6.16
N GLY A 30 15.00 17.74 -5.57
CA GLY A 30 14.83 18.06 -4.15
C GLY A 30 14.26 16.88 -3.38
N ASN A 31 14.45 16.86 -2.05
CA ASN A 31 13.78 15.90 -1.17
C ASN A 31 12.25 16.02 -1.33
N ARG A 32 11.53 14.90 -1.25
CA ARG A 32 10.08 14.88 -1.41
C ARG A 32 9.39 15.16 -0.09
N LEU A 33 8.36 16.00 -0.18
CA LEU A 33 7.43 16.27 0.91
C LEU A 33 6.24 15.30 0.91
N SER A 34 5.83 14.76 -0.23
CA SER A 34 4.68 13.86 -0.30
C SER A 34 4.83 12.74 -1.33
N LEU A 35 4.08 11.66 -1.09
CA LEU A 35 4.00 10.47 -1.92
C LEU A 35 2.57 9.95 -1.95
N HIS A 36 2.10 9.60 -3.15
CA HIS A 36 0.80 8.99 -3.38
C HIS A 36 0.99 7.80 -4.33
N ILE A 37 0.54 6.61 -3.93
CA ILE A 37 0.70 5.36 -4.69
C ILE A 37 -0.68 4.74 -4.89
N ASN A 38 -1.02 4.39 -6.14
CA ASN A 38 -2.14 3.52 -6.48
C ASN A 38 -1.66 2.07 -6.54
N CYS A 39 -2.08 1.25 -5.58
CA CYS A 39 -1.54 -0.08 -5.37
C CYS A 39 -2.26 -1.09 -6.26
N GLY A 40 -1.50 -1.93 -6.97
CA GLY A 40 -1.99 -2.95 -7.89
C GLY A 40 -2.59 -2.41 -9.19
N GLY A 41 -2.53 -1.10 -9.43
CA GLY A 41 -3.17 -0.43 -10.56
C GLY A 41 -2.26 0.57 -11.30
N PRO A 42 -2.77 1.18 -12.38
CA PRO A 42 -2.06 2.20 -13.14
C PRO A 42 -2.06 3.56 -12.42
N ASN A 43 -1.38 4.55 -13.01
CA ASN A 43 -1.46 5.94 -12.52
C ASN A 43 -2.91 6.43 -12.50
N VAL A 44 -3.31 7.04 -11.39
CA VAL A 44 -4.63 7.65 -11.20
C VAL A 44 -4.43 9.08 -10.74
N THR A 45 -5.20 10.02 -11.28
CA THR A 45 -5.15 11.42 -10.86
C THR A 45 -6.45 11.81 -10.19
N ILE A 46 -6.35 12.23 -8.94
CA ILE A 46 -7.50 12.66 -8.14
C ILE A 46 -7.51 14.17 -8.05
N GLU A 47 -8.66 14.78 -8.33
CA GLU A 47 -8.86 16.20 -8.18
C GLU A 47 -9.89 16.47 -7.09
N ASN A 48 -9.54 17.34 -6.15
CA ASN A 48 -10.43 17.74 -5.08
C ASN A 48 -10.20 19.20 -4.68
N SER A 49 -10.93 19.68 -3.67
CA SER A 49 -10.84 21.05 -3.15
C SER A 49 -9.44 21.44 -2.64
N ARG A 50 -8.54 20.46 -2.44
CA ARG A 50 -7.17 20.66 -1.97
C ARG A 50 -6.15 20.70 -3.10
N GLY A 51 -6.52 20.26 -4.30
CA GLY A 51 -5.67 20.27 -5.50
C GLY A 51 -5.77 18.99 -6.32
N LYS A 52 -4.81 18.84 -7.23
CA LYS A 52 -4.68 17.69 -8.13
C LYS A 52 -3.52 16.80 -7.65
N PHE A 53 -3.84 15.56 -7.31
CA PHE A 53 -2.89 14.59 -6.77
C PHE A 53 -2.71 13.42 -7.73
N LEU A 54 -1.47 13.20 -8.18
CA LEU A 54 -1.10 12.03 -8.96
C LEU A 54 -0.74 10.86 -8.02
N TYR A 55 -1.58 9.83 -8.00
CA TYR A 55 -1.26 8.54 -7.41
C TYR A 55 -0.51 7.71 -8.45
N GLN A 56 0.76 7.43 -8.14
CA GLN A 56 1.64 6.68 -9.03
C GLN A 56 1.26 5.19 -8.94
N GLY A 57 0.96 4.58 -10.08
CA GLY A 57 0.67 3.15 -10.16
C GLY A 57 1.90 2.32 -9.80
N ASP A 58 1.69 1.10 -9.35
CA ASP A 58 2.77 0.15 -9.07
C ASP A 58 2.72 -1.10 -9.97
N ASN A 59 1.84 -1.10 -10.99
CA ASN A 59 1.64 -2.21 -11.92
C ASN A 59 2.72 -2.30 -13.02
N TYR A 60 3.94 -1.86 -12.74
CA TYR A 60 5.04 -1.85 -13.69
C TYR A 60 5.70 -3.22 -13.79
N GLY A 61 5.25 -4.02 -14.76
CA GLY A 61 5.84 -5.32 -15.09
C GLY A 61 5.34 -6.48 -14.21
N PRO A 62 5.83 -7.71 -14.49
CA PRO A 62 5.38 -8.90 -13.79
C PRO A 62 5.81 -8.86 -12.31
N THR A 63 4.88 -9.16 -11.42
CA THR A 63 5.14 -9.43 -10.00
C THR A 63 5.11 -10.94 -9.79
N SER A 64 6.11 -11.48 -9.09
CA SER A 64 6.23 -12.87 -8.67
C SER A 64 6.31 -12.99 -7.14
N SER A 65 6.52 -14.23 -6.67
CA SER A 65 6.65 -14.61 -5.26
C SER A 65 7.85 -13.99 -4.54
N ALA A 66 8.78 -13.39 -5.28
CA ALA A 66 9.88 -12.59 -4.74
C ALA A 66 10.15 -11.41 -5.67
N THR A 67 9.35 -10.35 -5.52
CA THR A 67 9.48 -9.12 -6.32
C THR A 67 10.10 -8.02 -5.50
N ASN A 68 11.06 -7.32 -6.10
CA ASN A 68 11.60 -6.08 -5.59
C ASN A 68 11.57 -5.04 -6.70
N TYR A 69 10.60 -4.13 -6.61
CA TYR A 69 10.49 -3.00 -7.51
C TYR A 69 11.18 -1.79 -6.87
N HIS A 70 12.09 -1.18 -7.63
CA HIS A 70 12.80 0.01 -7.21
C HIS A 70 12.61 1.13 -8.23
N GLY A 71 11.71 2.07 -7.89
CA GLY A 71 11.51 3.28 -8.65
C GLY A 71 12.54 4.35 -8.31
N LYS A 72 12.28 5.59 -8.74
CA LYS A 72 13.19 6.71 -8.50
C LYS A 72 13.24 7.16 -7.03
N ASN A 73 12.07 7.27 -6.41
CA ASN A 73 11.91 7.86 -5.06
C ASN A 73 11.07 6.97 -4.13
N TRP A 74 10.62 5.82 -4.61
CA TRP A 74 9.89 4.84 -3.84
C TRP A 74 9.99 3.49 -4.55
N GLY A 75 9.70 2.43 -3.82
CA GLY A 75 9.67 1.07 -4.33
C GLY A 75 8.81 0.18 -3.44
N PHE A 76 8.70 -1.09 -3.81
CA PHE A 76 8.07 -2.08 -2.95
C PHE A 76 8.77 -3.43 -3.05
N SER A 77 8.68 -4.19 -1.97
CA SER A 77 9.03 -5.60 -1.91
C SER A 77 7.77 -6.42 -1.67
N ASN A 78 7.59 -7.47 -2.44
CA ASN A 78 6.49 -8.41 -2.28
C ASN A 78 7.04 -9.83 -2.21
N THR A 79 6.60 -10.59 -1.22
CA THR A 79 7.12 -11.93 -0.94
C THR A 79 6.02 -12.95 -0.67
N GLY A 80 6.37 -14.20 -0.92
CA GLY A 80 5.55 -15.39 -0.67
C GLY A 80 4.77 -15.83 -1.91
N ASP A 81 4.21 -17.03 -1.81
CA ASP A 81 3.51 -17.73 -2.90
C ASP A 81 2.11 -18.14 -2.42
N PHE A 82 1.11 -18.08 -3.30
CA PHE A 82 -0.25 -18.52 -2.98
C PHE A 82 -0.37 -20.04 -3.17
N MET A 83 -0.21 -20.78 -2.09
CA MET A 83 -0.11 -22.23 -2.15
C MET A 83 -1.44 -22.92 -2.50
N ASP A 84 -1.31 -24.08 -3.13
CA ASP A 84 -2.37 -25.05 -3.42
C ASP A 84 -3.57 -24.52 -4.23
N ASP A 85 -3.40 -23.45 -5.00
CA ASP A 85 -4.49 -22.85 -5.79
C ASP A 85 -4.59 -23.39 -7.22
N SER A 86 -3.74 -24.37 -7.57
CA SER A 86 -3.60 -25.02 -8.89
C SER A 86 -3.26 -24.08 -10.05
N LYS A 87 -2.81 -22.85 -9.77
CA LYS A 87 -2.34 -21.90 -10.77
C LYS A 87 -0.82 -21.92 -10.85
N THR A 88 -0.31 -21.73 -12.06
CA THR A 88 1.13 -21.64 -12.31
C THR A 88 1.64 -20.21 -12.18
N GLU A 89 0.75 -19.22 -12.34
CA GLU A 89 1.07 -17.80 -12.22
C GLU A 89 0.10 -17.12 -11.25
N ASP A 90 0.65 -16.68 -10.13
CA ASP A 90 -0.08 -15.97 -9.10
C ASP A 90 -0.36 -14.52 -9.48
N ALA A 91 -1.59 -14.08 -9.20
CA ALA A 91 -1.95 -12.67 -9.30
C ALA A 91 -1.63 -11.94 -7.98
N TYR A 92 -0.67 -11.02 -8.03
CA TYR A 92 -0.29 -10.15 -6.91
C TYR A 92 -0.99 -8.78 -6.95
N SER A 93 -1.85 -8.56 -7.92
CA SER A 93 -2.78 -7.44 -7.98
C SER A 93 -4.16 -7.94 -8.37
N VAL A 94 -5.19 -7.21 -7.93
CA VAL A 94 -6.58 -7.52 -8.20
C VAL A 94 -7.34 -6.25 -8.55
N SER A 95 -8.41 -6.42 -9.31
CA SER A 95 -9.31 -5.34 -9.69
C SER A 95 -10.77 -5.74 -9.54
N SER A 96 -11.62 -4.79 -9.17
CA SER A 96 -13.07 -4.95 -9.11
C SER A 96 -13.75 -3.65 -9.53
N GLU A 97 -14.82 -3.74 -10.32
CA GLU A 97 -15.65 -2.59 -10.68
C GLU A 97 -16.76 -2.32 -9.66
N SER A 98 -17.00 -3.24 -8.72
CA SER A 98 -18.10 -3.17 -7.75
C SER A 98 -17.92 -2.10 -6.67
N VAL A 99 -16.78 -1.40 -6.64
CA VAL A 99 -16.55 -0.29 -5.70
C VAL A 99 -17.14 0.99 -6.28
N GLU A 100 -18.44 1.21 -6.05
CA GLU A 100 -19.14 2.42 -6.52
C GLU A 100 -19.46 3.44 -5.43
N SER A 101 -19.45 3.02 -4.15
CA SER A 101 -19.91 3.86 -3.03
C SER A 101 -18.87 4.86 -2.50
N SER A 102 -17.62 4.80 -2.97
CA SER A 102 -16.55 5.72 -2.57
C SER A 102 -16.68 7.07 -3.29
N LYS A 103 -16.21 8.14 -2.64
CA LYS A 103 -16.07 9.45 -3.28
C LYS A 103 -15.04 9.45 -4.43
N TYR A 104 -14.05 8.56 -4.36
CA TYR A 104 -12.96 8.42 -5.32
C TYR A 104 -12.76 6.93 -5.67
N PRO A 105 -13.75 6.32 -6.34
CA PRO A 105 -13.78 4.87 -6.58
C PRO A 105 -12.54 4.38 -7.36
N GLU A 106 -11.96 5.23 -8.20
CA GLU A 106 -10.73 4.96 -8.95
C GLU A 106 -9.53 4.54 -8.08
N LEU A 107 -9.48 4.94 -6.80
CA LEU A 107 -8.42 4.50 -5.88
C LEU A 107 -8.67 3.11 -5.27
N TYR A 108 -9.91 2.63 -5.31
CA TYR A 108 -10.32 1.39 -4.63
C TYR A 108 -10.70 0.28 -5.60
N ARG A 109 -10.73 0.56 -6.91
CA ARG A 109 -10.94 -0.44 -7.97
C ARG A 109 -9.80 -1.42 -8.10
N THR A 110 -8.59 -1.03 -7.70
CA THR A 110 -7.41 -1.91 -7.74
C THR A 110 -6.80 -2.05 -6.36
N ALA A 111 -6.14 -3.18 -6.12
CA ALA A 111 -5.35 -3.38 -4.92
C ALA A 111 -4.17 -4.30 -5.19
N ARG A 112 -3.06 -4.05 -4.51
CA ARG A 112 -1.93 -4.99 -4.42
C ARG A 112 -2.18 -5.96 -3.28
N ARG A 113 -1.88 -7.23 -3.51
CA ARG A 113 -1.99 -8.30 -2.51
C ARG A 113 -0.69 -9.07 -2.37
N SER A 114 -0.48 -9.61 -1.17
CA SER A 114 0.69 -10.42 -0.85
C SER A 114 0.34 -11.56 0.07
N PRO A 115 0.76 -12.80 -0.25
CA PRO A 115 0.50 -13.96 0.59
C PRO A 115 1.29 -13.91 1.90
N LEU A 116 2.41 -13.19 1.97
CA LEU A 116 3.29 -13.20 3.15
C LEU A 116 3.66 -11.79 3.62
N SER A 117 4.48 -11.06 2.88
CA SER A 117 4.94 -9.73 3.26
C SER A 117 4.98 -8.79 2.06
N LEU A 118 4.32 -7.64 2.22
CA LEU A 118 4.34 -6.51 1.30
C LEU A 118 4.91 -5.29 2.03
N ALA A 119 6.00 -4.73 1.53
CA ALA A 119 6.60 -3.53 2.10
C ALA A 119 6.76 -2.46 1.03
N TYR A 120 6.26 -1.25 1.31
CA TYR A 120 6.48 -0.06 0.52
C TYR A 120 7.54 0.80 1.20
N PHE A 121 8.43 1.34 0.38
CA PHE A 121 9.53 2.17 0.84
C PHE A 121 9.51 3.47 0.06
N ALA A 122 9.61 4.58 0.77
CA ALA A 122 9.82 5.89 0.19
C ALA A 122 11.24 6.35 0.51
N PHE A 123 11.96 6.86 -0.48
CA PHE A 123 13.33 7.33 -0.38
C PHE A 123 13.39 8.84 -0.62
N CYS A 124 14.46 9.47 -0.13
CA CYS A 124 14.67 10.91 -0.27
C CYS A 124 13.50 11.73 0.27
N PHE A 125 12.89 11.25 1.35
CA PHE A 125 11.95 12.02 2.15
C PHE A 125 12.73 12.99 3.04
N GLU A 126 12.21 14.18 3.30
CA GLU A 126 12.78 15.04 4.32
C GLU A 126 12.63 14.39 5.71
N ASN A 127 13.57 14.66 6.61
CA ASN A 127 13.40 14.22 7.99
C ASN A 127 12.36 15.10 8.67
N GLY A 128 11.37 14.50 9.32
CA GLY A 128 10.26 15.24 9.89
C GLY A 128 9.07 14.37 10.25
N SER A 129 7.99 15.03 10.67
CA SER A 129 6.72 14.36 10.99
C SER A 129 5.84 14.27 9.74
N TYR A 130 5.30 13.09 9.51
CA TYR A 130 4.44 12.78 8.38
C TYR A 130 3.13 12.16 8.84
N ASN A 131 2.07 12.47 8.11
CA ASN A 131 0.79 11.80 8.18
C ASN A 131 0.73 10.73 7.09
N VAL A 132 0.57 9.47 7.50
CA VAL A 132 0.44 8.32 6.61
C VAL A 132 -1.02 7.89 6.60
N LYS A 133 -1.62 7.86 5.42
CA LYS A 133 -2.95 7.30 5.17
C LYS A 133 -2.83 6.06 4.30
N LEU A 134 -3.39 4.97 4.80
CA LEU A 134 -3.47 3.69 4.12
C LEU A 134 -4.91 3.45 3.70
N HIS A 135 -5.12 3.28 2.40
CA HIS A 135 -6.43 3.11 1.79
C HIS A 135 -6.66 1.64 1.48
N PHE A 136 -7.81 1.14 1.90
CA PHE A 136 -8.20 -0.26 1.77
C PHE A 136 -9.63 -0.37 1.24
N ALA A 137 -9.88 -1.43 0.47
CA ALA A 137 -11.21 -1.97 0.24
C ALA A 137 -11.08 -3.49 0.07
N GLU A 138 -11.96 -4.27 0.70
CA GLU A 138 -12.04 -5.71 0.44
C GLU A 138 -12.81 -5.91 -0.88
N ILE A 139 -12.07 -6.21 -1.95
CA ILE A 139 -12.59 -6.29 -3.32
C ILE A 139 -12.45 -7.69 -3.93
N GLN A 140 -11.94 -8.65 -3.17
CA GLN A 140 -11.88 -10.05 -3.61
C GLN A 140 -13.04 -10.87 -3.08
N PHE A 141 -13.44 -10.62 -1.83
CA PHE A 141 -14.59 -11.29 -1.24
C PHE A 141 -15.87 -10.46 -1.46
N SER A 142 -16.97 -11.14 -1.77
CA SER A 142 -18.29 -10.54 -1.90
C SER A 142 -19.21 -10.96 -0.76
N ASP A 143 -19.99 -10.02 -0.23
CA ASP A 143 -21.05 -10.30 0.74
C ASP A 143 -22.27 -11.00 0.10
N GLU A 144 -22.40 -10.95 -1.23
CA GLU A 144 -23.51 -11.55 -1.99
C GLU A 144 -23.38 -13.08 -2.09
N GLU A 145 -22.15 -13.60 -1.97
CA GLU A 145 -21.86 -15.02 -2.12
C GLU A 145 -21.84 -15.74 -0.75
N PRO A 146 -22.58 -16.87 -0.58
CA PRO A 146 -22.80 -17.51 0.73
C PRO A 146 -21.55 -17.98 1.48
N TYR A 147 -20.48 -18.35 0.77
CA TYR A 147 -19.21 -18.77 1.38
C TYR A 147 -18.22 -17.62 1.50
N SER A 148 -18.21 -16.71 0.53
CA SER A 148 -17.36 -15.51 0.54
C SER A 148 -17.72 -14.58 1.70
N ARG A 149 -19.00 -14.50 2.09
CA ARG A 149 -19.43 -13.79 3.31
C ARG A 149 -18.88 -14.37 4.62
N LEU A 150 -18.28 -15.56 4.62
CA LEU A 150 -17.63 -16.14 5.81
C LEU A 150 -16.11 -16.01 5.76
N ALA A 151 -15.56 -15.63 4.60
CA ALA A 151 -14.13 -15.46 4.43
C ALA A 151 -13.61 -14.29 5.26
N LYS A 152 -12.44 -14.49 5.85
CA LYS A 152 -11.74 -13.51 6.68
C LYS A 152 -10.35 -13.27 6.13
N ARG A 153 -10.05 -12.01 5.82
CA ARG A 153 -8.70 -11.51 5.56
C ARG A 153 -8.21 -10.76 6.79
N VAL A 154 -7.05 -11.18 7.31
CA VAL A 154 -6.47 -10.66 8.55
C VAL A 154 -4.96 -10.53 8.38
N PHE A 155 -4.39 -9.35 8.65
CA PHE A 155 -2.95 -9.12 8.56
C PHE A 155 -2.49 -8.02 9.52
N ASN A 156 -1.20 -7.95 9.80
CA ASN A 156 -0.60 -6.90 10.61
C ASN A 156 -0.09 -5.77 9.72
N ILE A 157 -0.10 -4.54 10.24
CA ILE A 157 0.41 -3.34 9.58
C ILE A 157 1.46 -2.68 10.48
N TYR A 158 2.64 -2.47 9.90
CA TYR A 158 3.77 -1.80 10.51
C TYR A 158 4.08 -0.50 9.76
N VAL A 159 4.47 0.53 10.49
CA VAL A 159 4.98 1.80 9.94
C VAL A 159 6.25 2.17 10.69
N GLN A 160 7.34 2.44 9.96
CA GLN A 160 8.68 2.66 10.53
C GLN A 160 9.07 1.56 11.54
N GLY A 161 8.84 0.29 11.18
CA GLY A 161 9.15 -0.89 12.00
C GLY A 161 8.24 -1.11 13.22
N LYS A 162 7.33 -0.19 13.55
CA LYS A 162 6.41 -0.31 14.69
C LYS A 162 5.09 -0.96 14.27
N LEU A 163 4.61 -1.95 15.01
CA LEU A 163 3.29 -2.54 14.83
C LEU A 163 2.22 -1.51 15.18
N ILE A 164 1.49 -1.01 14.19
CA ILE A 164 0.44 0.00 14.38
C ILE A 164 -0.93 -0.66 14.49
N TRP A 165 -1.23 -1.61 13.60
CA TRP A 165 -2.48 -2.37 13.62
C TRP A 165 -2.17 -3.86 13.59
N GLN A 166 -2.60 -4.58 14.62
CA GLN A 166 -2.50 -6.02 14.71
C GLN A 166 -3.81 -6.67 14.30
N ASP A 167 -3.74 -7.80 13.61
CA ASP A 167 -4.91 -8.60 13.21
C ASP A 167 -5.98 -7.75 12.48
N PHE A 168 -5.54 -6.82 11.64
CA PHE A 168 -6.40 -5.90 10.92
C PHE A 168 -7.23 -6.63 9.86
N SER A 169 -8.55 -6.38 9.86
CA SER A 169 -9.48 -6.88 8.86
C SER A 169 -10.25 -5.73 8.20
N ILE A 170 -10.05 -5.56 6.89
CA ILE A 170 -10.67 -4.49 6.09
C ILE A 170 -12.20 -4.58 6.18
N ARG A 171 -12.74 -5.79 6.05
CA ARG A 171 -14.19 -6.04 6.04
C ARG A 171 -14.86 -5.73 7.38
N GLU A 172 -14.21 -6.09 8.48
CA GLU A 172 -14.74 -5.80 9.83
C GLU A 172 -14.75 -4.29 10.09
N GLU A 173 -13.70 -3.57 9.64
CA GLU A 173 -13.61 -2.10 9.76
C GLU A 173 -14.60 -1.37 8.85
N ALA A 174 -14.85 -1.88 7.64
CA ALA A 174 -15.80 -1.28 6.70
C ALA A 174 -17.28 -1.68 6.95
N ASN A 175 -17.51 -2.65 7.84
CA ASN A 175 -18.79 -3.34 8.01
C ASN A 175 -19.36 -3.85 6.66
N GLY A 176 -18.53 -4.60 5.91
CA GLY A 176 -18.86 -5.19 4.61
C GLY A 176 -17.73 -5.15 3.60
N THR A 177 -17.99 -5.64 2.39
CA THR A 177 -17.03 -5.61 1.26
C THR A 177 -17.32 -4.46 0.31
N HIS A 178 -16.38 -4.16 -0.60
CA HIS A 178 -16.47 -3.08 -1.59
C HIS A 178 -16.72 -1.67 -1.01
N LYS A 179 -16.30 -1.46 0.24
CA LYS A 179 -16.37 -0.18 0.95
C LYS A 179 -14.96 0.29 1.29
N GLU A 180 -14.75 1.60 1.21
CA GLU A 180 -13.47 2.21 1.55
C GLU A 180 -13.22 2.20 3.06
N VAL A 181 -11.97 1.97 3.43
CA VAL A 181 -11.43 2.16 4.78
C VAL A 181 -10.14 2.94 4.67
N ILE A 182 -10.02 4.00 5.45
CA ILE A 182 -8.81 4.81 5.52
C ILE A 182 -8.26 4.71 6.95
N LYS A 183 -7.04 4.20 7.08
CA LYS A 183 -6.31 4.17 8.36
C LYS A 183 -5.22 5.23 8.35
N GLU A 184 -5.22 6.08 9.36
CA GLU A 184 -4.31 7.21 9.47
C GLU A 184 -3.39 7.06 10.69
N VAL A 185 -2.10 7.32 10.51
CA VAL A 185 -1.12 7.33 11.59
C VAL A 185 -0.06 8.39 11.33
N ASN A 186 0.34 9.10 12.39
CA ASN A 186 1.49 10.00 12.34
C ASN A 186 2.77 9.23 12.61
N THR A 187 3.81 9.50 11.83
CA THR A 187 5.13 8.88 11.98
C THR A 187 6.23 9.91 11.78
N THR A 188 7.46 9.55 12.16
CA THR A 188 8.64 10.39 12.00
C THR A 188 9.64 9.71 11.09
N VAL A 189 10.13 10.45 10.10
CA VAL A 189 11.23 10.05 9.23
C VAL A 189 12.53 10.63 9.78
N THR A 190 13.54 9.78 9.99
CA THR A 190 14.82 10.17 10.62
C THR A 190 16.05 9.90 9.74
N ASP A 191 15.90 9.05 8.74
CA ASP A 191 16.96 8.55 7.85
C ASP A 191 16.58 8.70 6.38
N ASN A 192 15.76 9.72 6.08
CA ASN A 192 15.24 10.02 4.75
C ASN A 192 14.45 8.87 4.09
N THR A 193 14.07 7.86 4.88
CA THR A 193 13.37 6.66 4.42
C THR A 193 12.09 6.47 5.23
N LEU A 194 11.00 6.12 4.56
CA LEU A 194 9.75 5.73 5.19
C LEU A 194 9.38 4.32 4.75
N GLU A 195 9.16 3.44 5.71
CA GLU A 195 8.69 2.06 5.50
C GLU A 195 7.24 1.91 5.97
N ILE A 196 6.43 1.28 5.12
CA ILE A 196 5.12 0.73 5.46
C ILE A 196 5.14 -0.76 5.11
N ARG A 197 4.85 -1.64 6.07
CA ARG A 197 4.86 -3.09 5.86
C ARG A 197 3.55 -3.73 6.29
N LEU A 198 2.99 -4.55 5.40
CA LEU A 198 1.83 -5.38 5.65
C LEU A 198 2.29 -6.83 5.70
N TYR A 199 1.97 -7.52 6.78
CA TYR A 199 2.48 -8.85 7.06
C TYR A 199 1.37 -9.81 7.45
N TRP A 200 1.29 -10.94 6.75
CA TRP A 200 0.34 -12.00 7.05
C TRP A 200 0.93 -12.99 8.06
N THR A 201 0.22 -13.18 9.17
CA THR A 201 0.66 -14.03 10.29
C THR A 201 0.10 -15.46 10.22
N GLY A 202 -0.43 -15.87 9.06
CA GLY A 202 -1.08 -17.18 8.90
C GLY A 202 -2.54 -17.23 9.37
N LYS A 203 -3.15 -16.08 9.69
CA LYS A 203 -4.53 -16.00 10.20
C LYS A 203 -5.55 -15.73 9.08
N GLY A 204 -6.79 -16.15 9.34
CA GLY A 204 -7.89 -15.95 8.40
C GLY A 204 -8.10 -17.14 7.47
N THR A 205 -8.71 -16.88 6.33
CA THR A 205 -9.23 -17.89 5.42
C THR A 205 -8.26 -18.16 4.28
N MET A 206 -7.87 -19.43 4.10
CA MET A 206 -6.92 -19.85 3.06
C MET A 206 -7.54 -20.71 1.95
N LEU A 207 -8.62 -21.45 2.26
CA LEU A 207 -9.13 -22.53 1.40
C LEU A 207 -10.50 -22.23 0.76
N ILE A 208 -11.49 -21.84 1.56
CA ILE A 208 -12.90 -21.66 1.16
C ILE A 208 -13.23 -20.18 1.30
N PRO A 209 -13.79 -19.47 0.30
CA PRO A 209 -14.47 -19.97 -0.90
C PRO A 209 -13.51 -20.39 -2.03
N GLN A 210 -12.32 -19.79 -2.07
CA GLN A 210 -11.34 -20.03 -3.12
C GLN A 210 -9.94 -20.05 -2.51
N ARG A 211 -9.14 -21.03 -2.94
CA ARG A 211 -7.74 -21.17 -2.54
C ARG A 211 -6.91 -20.01 -3.07
N GLY A 212 -5.85 -19.67 -2.35
CA GLY A 212 -4.97 -18.57 -2.70
C GLY A 212 -5.56 -17.20 -2.43
N ASN A 213 -6.75 -17.03 -1.82
CA ASN A 213 -7.27 -15.70 -1.47
C ASN A 213 -7.01 -15.33 0.00
N TYR A 214 -5.74 -15.31 0.40
CA TYR A 214 -5.31 -14.91 1.75
C TYR A 214 -4.27 -13.78 1.69
N GLY A 215 -3.70 -13.43 2.84
CA GLY A 215 -2.64 -12.44 2.91
C GLY A 215 -3.13 -10.99 2.98
N SER A 216 -2.20 -10.05 2.81
CA SER A 216 -2.49 -8.62 2.85
C SER A 216 -3.10 -8.10 1.55
N LEU A 217 -3.82 -6.99 1.64
CA LEU A 217 -4.43 -6.28 0.52
C LEU A 217 -4.37 -4.79 0.82
N ILE A 218 -3.99 -3.96 -0.15
CA ILE A 218 -3.96 -2.49 -0.02
C ILE A 218 -4.29 -1.83 -1.36
N SER A 219 -5.11 -0.78 -1.32
CA SER A 219 -5.61 -0.09 -2.52
C SER A 219 -4.78 1.15 -2.86
N ALA A 220 -4.42 1.96 -1.86
CA ALA A 220 -3.57 3.13 -2.09
C ALA A 220 -2.82 3.55 -0.81
N ILE A 221 -1.78 4.34 -1.00
CA ILE A 221 -0.99 4.96 0.08
C ILE A 221 -0.91 6.46 -0.19
N SER A 222 -1.12 7.27 0.86
CA SER A 222 -0.80 8.70 0.86
C SER A 222 0.10 9.03 2.03
N VAL A 223 1.17 9.77 1.77
CA VAL A 223 2.10 10.26 2.79
C VAL A 223 2.31 11.75 2.54
N CYS A 224 2.07 12.57 3.56
CA CYS A 224 2.27 14.02 3.48
C CYS A 224 2.89 14.54 4.78
N PRO A 225 3.55 15.71 4.78
CA PRO A 225 4.09 16.30 5.99
C PRO A 225 2.94 16.62 6.96
N SER A 226 3.14 16.40 8.26
CA SER A 226 2.10 16.67 9.26
C SER A 226 1.72 18.16 9.35
N SER A 227 2.58 19.06 8.87
CA SER A 227 2.30 20.50 8.76
C SER A 227 1.34 20.85 7.62
N GLU A 228 1.14 19.96 6.66
CA GLU A 228 0.20 20.17 5.55
C GLU A 228 -1.20 19.66 5.93
N SER A 229 -2.17 20.57 6.00
CA SER A 229 -3.59 20.24 6.21
C SER A 229 -4.24 19.54 5.01
N LYS A 230 -3.50 19.35 3.91
CA LYS A 230 -3.99 18.93 2.59
C LYS A 230 -3.37 17.61 2.13
N CYS A 231 -3.61 16.52 2.85
CA CYS A 231 -3.10 15.21 2.41
C CYS A 231 -4.12 14.39 1.61
N GLY A 232 -3.87 14.27 0.30
CA GLY A 232 -4.53 13.33 -0.61
C GLY A 232 -6.06 13.36 -0.56
N VAL A 233 -6.65 12.17 -0.63
CA VAL A 233 -8.09 11.94 -0.46
C VAL A 233 -8.47 11.96 1.02
N ILE A 234 -9.65 12.51 1.32
CA ILE A 234 -10.32 12.46 2.63
C ILE A 234 -11.39 11.40 2.54
#